data_AF-A0A924SC55-F1
#
_entry.id   AF-A0A924SC55-F1
#
_cell.length_a   1.000
_cell.length_b   1.000
_cell.length_c   1.000
_cell.angle_alpha   90.00
_cell.angle_beta   90.00
_cell.angle_gamma   90.00
#
_symmetry.space_group_name_H-M   'P 1'
#
loop_
_entity.id
_entity.type
_entity.pdbx_description
1 polymer ?
#
loop_
_entity_poly.entity_id
_entity_poly.type
_entity_poly.pdbx_seq_one_letter_code
_entity_poly.pdbx_strand_id
1 'polypeptide(L)'
;MSRRIVVFCVLAAVAAMIFLRLGFWQLDRLGDRRTRNATVEQQQRGTPMPLVALPHDTAKAHYRAASVDGRYDYDHQLVLSNRTRRGSPGDDLPTPVRLAGSDTAVLVIRGWVYSPD
;
A
#
# COMPACT_ATOMS: atom_id res chain seq x y z
N MET A 1 47.52 31.53 -1.39
CA MET A 1 46.61 30.55 -0.76
C MET A 1 47.08 29.15 -1.13
N SER A 2 47.23 28.21 -0.19
CA SER A 2 47.77 26.88 -0.49
C SER A 2 46.85 26.09 -1.44
N ARG A 3 47.41 25.44 -2.47
CA ARG A 3 46.67 24.62 -3.46
C ARG A 3 45.73 23.61 -2.80
N ARG A 4 46.10 23.08 -1.63
CA ARG A 4 45.30 22.14 -0.84
C ARG A 4 44.00 22.77 -0.33
N ILE A 5 44.04 24.02 0.11
CA ILE A 5 42.87 24.75 0.62
C ILE A 5 41.88 25.01 -0.52
N VAL A 6 42.38 25.44 -1.68
CA VAL A 6 41.53 25.66 -2.86
C VAL A 6 40.82 24.38 -3.27
N VAL A 7 41.54 23.25 -3.36
CA VAL A 7 40.93 21.94 -3.68
C VAL A 7 39.87 21.55 -2.65
N PHE A 8 40.16 21.70 -1.36
CA PHE A 8 39.20 21.40 -0.29
C PHE A 8 37.93 22.25 -0.41
N CYS A 9 38.05 23.57 -0.60
CA CYS A 9 36.90 24.45 -0.75
C CYS A 9 36.04 24.09 -1.97
N VAL A 10 36.67 23.73 -3.10
CA VAL A 10 35.94 23.29 -4.29
C VAL A 10 35.18 22.00 -4.03
N LEU A 11 35.81 21.00 -3.41
CA LEU A 11 35.14 19.74 -3.06
C LEU A 11 33.99 19.96 -2.07
N ALA A 12 34.19 20.80 -1.06
CA ALA A 12 33.15 21.15 -0.11
C ALA A 12 31.95 21.85 -0.79
N ALA A 13 32.22 22.78 -1.71
CA ALA A 13 31.18 23.46 -2.48
C ALA A 13 30.40 22.48 -3.39
N VAL A 14 31.10 21.55 -4.05
CA VAL A 14 30.47 20.49 -4.86
C VAL A 14 29.59 19.58 -4.00
N ALA A 15 30.10 19.13 -2.85
CA ALA A 15 29.33 18.31 -1.92
C ALA A 15 28.07 19.04 -1.41
N ALA A 16 28.20 20.33 -1.05
CA ALA A 16 27.08 21.15 -0.64
C ALA A 16 26.01 21.27 -1.74
N MET A 17 26.41 21.50 -3.00
CA MET A 17 25.48 21.54 -4.13
C MET A 17 24.74 20.21 -4.33
N ILE A 18 25.44 19.08 -4.20
CA ILE A 18 24.83 17.75 -4.30
C ILE A 18 23.81 17.55 -3.18
N PHE A 19 24.15 17.88 -1.94
CA PHE A 19 23.23 17.72 -0.81
C PHE A 19 22.01 18.63 -0.89
N LEU A 20 22.16 19.87 -1.37
CA LEU A 20 21.03 20.75 -1.64
C LEU A 20 20.08 20.14 -2.68
N ARG A 21 20.64 19.61 -3.78
CA ARG A 21 19.86 18.95 -4.82
C ARG A 21 19.15 17.70 -4.31
N LEU A 22 19.80 16.90 -3.46
CA LEU A 22 19.17 15.76 -2.81
C LEU A 22 18.09 16.19 -1.81
N GLY A 23 18.27 17.31 -1.11
CA GLY A 23 17.26 17.91 -0.24
C GLY A 23 15.99 18.28 -1.00
N PHE A 24 16.13 18.96 -2.16
CA PHE A 24 14.99 19.24 -3.03
C PHE A 24 14.31 17.95 -3.53
N TRP A 25 15.10 16.95 -3.93
CA TRP A 25 14.53 15.65 -4.34
C TRP A 25 13.73 14.98 -3.23
N GLN A 26 14.17 15.07 -1.97
CA GLN A 26 13.41 14.54 -0.82
C GLN A 26 12.08 15.28 -0.64
N LEU A 27 12.04 16.60 -0.85
CA LEU A 27 10.81 17.40 -0.78
C LEU A 27 9.84 17.05 -1.92
N ASP A 28 10.34 16.89 -3.14
CA ASP A 28 9.52 16.46 -4.29
C ASP A 28 8.94 15.07 -4.03
N ARG A 29 9.77 14.14 -3.55
CA ARG A 29 9.34 12.78 -3.21
C ARG A 29 8.31 12.75 -2.08
N LEU A 30 8.42 13.67 -1.12
CA LEU A 30 7.42 13.86 -0.07
C LEU A 30 6.11 14.39 -0.65
N GLY A 31 6.17 15.34 -1.60
CA GLY A 31 5.01 15.84 -2.34
C GLY A 31 4.26 14.70 -3.04
N ASP A 32 4.97 13.88 -3.82
CA ASP A 32 4.39 12.70 -4.49
C ASP A 32 3.68 11.76 -3.52
N ARG A 33 4.31 11.47 -2.37
CA ARG A 33 3.73 10.61 -1.34
C ARG A 33 2.47 11.23 -0.74
N ARG A 34 2.48 12.54 -0.45
CA ARG A 34 1.31 13.25 0.09
C ARG A 34 0.13 13.23 -0.88
N THR A 35 0.37 13.49 -2.16
CA THR A 35 -0.68 13.45 -3.19
C THR A 35 -1.30 12.05 -3.29
N ARG A 36 -0.47 11.01 -3.34
CA ARG A 36 -0.95 9.61 -3.38
C ARG A 36 -1.75 9.26 -2.13
N ASN A 37 -1.25 9.62 -0.94
CA ASN A 37 -1.92 9.35 0.33
C ASN A 37 -3.27 10.10 0.40
N ALA A 38 -3.33 11.34 -0.05
CA ALA A 38 -4.58 12.10 -0.08
C ALA A 38 -5.64 11.42 -0.94
N THR A 39 -5.26 10.87 -2.11
CA THR A 39 -6.18 10.07 -2.94
C THR A 39 -6.65 8.80 -2.22
N VAL A 40 -5.75 8.07 -1.55
CA VAL A 40 -6.10 6.87 -0.77
C VAL A 40 -7.07 7.23 0.35
N GLU A 41 -6.75 8.23 1.15
CA GLU A 41 -7.58 8.68 2.28
C GLU A 41 -8.96 9.13 1.83
N GLN A 42 -9.04 9.90 0.73
CA GLN A 42 -10.30 10.34 0.17
C GLN A 42 -11.19 9.16 -0.24
N GLN A 43 -10.60 8.15 -0.88
CA GLN A 43 -11.34 6.97 -1.33
C GLN A 43 -11.78 6.08 -0.17
N GLN A 44 -10.94 5.93 0.86
CA GLN A 44 -11.26 5.14 2.05
C GLN A 44 -12.32 5.79 2.93
N ARG A 45 -12.39 7.13 2.99
CA ARG A 45 -13.41 7.87 3.75
C ARG A 45 -14.75 8.00 3.04
N GLY A 46 -14.85 7.56 1.78
CA GLY A 46 -16.10 7.56 1.04
C GLY A 46 -17.14 6.62 1.65
N THR A 47 -18.42 6.91 1.43
CA THR A 47 -19.50 5.99 1.82
C THR A 47 -19.29 4.63 1.15
N PRO A 48 -19.33 3.52 1.92
CA PRO A 48 -19.22 2.18 1.34
C PRO A 48 -20.26 1.96 0.25
N MET A 49 -19.81 1.45 -0.89
CA MET A 49 -20.67 1.15 -2.03
C MET A 49 -20.87 -0.36 -2.16
N PRO A 50 -22.05 -0.85 -2.59
CA PRO A 50 -22.21 -2.25 -2.92
C PRO A 50 -21.14 -2.69 -3.93
N LEU A 51 -20.52 -3.84 -3.71
CA LEU A 51 -19.42 -4.33 -4.55
C LEU A 51 -19.80 -4.38 -6.05
N VAL A 52 -21.05 -4.77 -6.34
CA VAL A 52 -21.60 -4.83 -7.70
C VAL A 52 -21.75 -3.46 -8.37
N ALA A 53 -21.75 -2.38 -7.59
CA ALA A 53 -21.83 -1.01 -8.07
C ALA A 53 -20.45 -0.34 -8.18
N LEU A 54 -19.36 -1.03 -7.81
CA LEU A 54 -18.02 -0.50 -8.00
C LEU A 54 -17.68 -0.41 -9.49
N PRO A 55 -16.88 0.60 -9.90
CA PRO A 55 -16.35 0.66 -11.25
C PRO A 55 -15.56 -0.61 -11.60
N HIS A 56 -15.77 -1.16 -12.79
CA HIS A 56 -14.92 -2.25 -13.31
C HIS A 56 -13.47 -1.82 -13.54
N ASP A 57 -13.25 -0.53 -13.75
CA ASP A 57 -11.92 0.07 -13.80
C ASP A 57 -11.27 -0.01 -12.41
N THR A 58 -10.34 -0.95 -12.26
CA THR A 58 -9.64 -1.21 -11.00
C THR A 58 -8.91 0.02 -10.48
N ALA A 59 -8.43 0.92 -11.34
CA ALA A 59 -7.76 2.15 -10.89
C ALA A 59 -8.73 3.11 -10.17
N LYS A 60 -10.02 3.09 -10.56
CA LYS A 60 -11.08 3.91 -9.94
C LYS A 60 -11.74 3.23 -8.74
N ALA A 61 -11.72 1.90 -8.68
CA ALA A 61 -12.24 1.14 -7.55
C ALA A 61 -11.21 0.99 -6.41
N HIS A 62 -9.92 1.16 -6.70
CA HIS A 62 -8.85 0.95 -5.74
C HIS A 62 -9.00 1.84 -4.50
N TYR A 63 -8.84 1.26 -3.30
CA TYR A 63 -8.99 1.94 -2.01
C TYR A 63 -10.40 2.41 -1.63
N ARG A 64 -11.43 2.17 -2.46
CA ARG A 64 -12.81 2.47 -2.06
C ARG A 64 -13.34 1.46 -1.07
N ALA A 65 -14.08 1.96 -0.08
CA ALA A 65 -14.86 1.12 0.80
C ALA A 65 -15.98 0.43 0.02
N ALA A 66 -16.13 -0.88 0.22
CA ALA A 66 -17.14 -1.69 -0.44
C ALA A 66 -17.95 -2.48 0.59
N SER A 67 -19.24 -2.68 0.32
CA SER A 67 -20.11 -3.59 1.07
C SER A 67 -20.51 -4.77 0.19
N VAL A 68 -20.58 -5.96 0.79
CA VAL A 68 -21.03 -7.17 0.13
C VAL A 68 -21.82 -8.02 1.12
N ASP A 69 -22.97 -8.51 0.68
CA ASP A 69 -23.77 -9.47 1.43
C ASP A 69 -23.53 -10.87 0.87
N GLY A 70 -23.18 -11.81 1.74
CA GLY A 70 -22.83 -13.15 1.33
C GLY A 70 -22.51 -14.05 2.51
N ARG A 71 -22.13 -15.30 2.21
CA ARG A 71 -21.73 -16.30 3.20
C ARG A 71 -20.28 -16.69 2.98
N TYR A 72 -19.52 -16.72 4.08
CA TYR A 72 -18.17 -17.27 4.05
C TYR A 72 -18.19 -18.76 3.71
N ASP A 73 -17.32 -19.15 2.79
CA ASP A 73 -17.04 -20.52 2.42
C ASP A 73 -15.70 -20.92 3.05
N TYR A 74 -15.78 -21.50 4.25
CA TYR A 74 -14.61 -21.93 5.00
C TYR A 74 -13.97 -23.20 4.45
N ASP A 75 -14.74 -24.01 3.70
CA ASP A 75 -14.25 -25.26 3.10
C ASP A 75 -13.22 -24.97 1.99
N HIS A 76 -13.32 -23.78 1.37
CA HIS A 76 -12.38 -23.28 0.36
C HIS A 76 -11.48 -22.14 0.88
N GLN A 77 -11.27 -22.07 2.19
CA GLN A 77 -10.35 -21.09 2.76
C GLN A 77 -8.90 -21.35 2.29
N LEU A 78 -8.20 -20.29 1.93
CA LEU A 78 -6.79 -20.34 1.55
C LEU A 78 -5.92 -19.89 2.73
N VAL A 79 -4.71 -20.44 2.78
CA VAL A 79 -3.64 -19.98 3.67
C VAL A 79 -2.56 -19.38 2.78
N LEU A 80 -2.33 -18.08 2.93
CA LEU A 80 -1.31 -17.37 2.19
C LEU A 80 -0.09 -17.17 3.09
N SER A 81 0.84 -18.11 2.99
CA SER A 81 2.00 -18.17 3.88
C SER A 81 3.08 -17.14 3.58
N ASN A 82 4.06 -17.06 4.48
CA ASN A 82 5.22 -16.16 4.37
C ASN A 82 4.84 -14.67 4.36
N ARG A 83 3.87 -14.30 5.21
CA ARG A 83 3.45 -12.93 5.45
C ARG A 83 4.08 -12.44 6.74
N THR A 84 5.25 -11.82 6.64
CA THR A 84 5.91 -11.24 7.81
C THR A 84 5.22 -9.93 8.23
N ARG A 85 4.78 -9.83 9.48
CA ARG A 85 4.19 -8.60 10.05
C ARG A 85 4.95 -8.18 11.29
N ARG A 86 5.52 -6.97 11.27
CA ARG A 86 6.34 -6.41 12.37
C ARG A 86 7.47 -7.35 12.83
N GLY A 87 8.11 -8.05 11.88
CA GLY A 87 9.22 -8.96 12.15
C GLY A 87 8.82 -10.37 12.62
N SER A 88 7.53 -10.66 12.78
CA SER A 88 7.04 -12.01 13.07
C SER A 88 6.54 -12.70 11.80
N PRO A 89 6.87 -13.99 11.57
CA PRO A 89 6.31 -14.77 10.48
C PRO A 89 4.83 -15.04 10.75
N GLY A 90 4.06 -15.14 9.68
CA GLY A 90 2.64 -15.47 9.76
C GLY A 90 1.99 -15.63 8.41
N ASP A 91 0.68 -15.87 8.47
CA ASP A 91 -0.13 -16.28 7.35
C ASP A 91 -1.37 -15.39 7.26
N ASP A 92 -1.68 -14.93 6.05
CA ASP A 92 -2.98 -14.31 5.78
C ASP A 92 -4.01 -15.40 5.50
N LEU A 93 -5.26 -15.16 5.90
CA LEU A 93 -6.37 -16.10 5.68
C LEU A 93 -7.41 -15.54 4.70
N PRO A 94 -7.13 -15.56 3.38
CA PRO A 94 -8.13 -15.28 2.37
C PRO A 94 -9.26 -16.31 2.42
N THR A 95 -10.48 -15.85 2.69
CA THR A 95 -11.68 -16.71 2.76
C THR A 95 -12.68 -16.23 1.71
N PRO A 96 -13.14 -17.11 0.80
CA PRO A 96 -14.16 -16.74 -0.16
C PRO A 96 -15.47 -16.36 0.53
N VAL A 97 -16.11 -15.30 0.04
CA VAL A 97 -17.48 -14.91 0.37
C VAL A 97 -18.33 -15.14 -0.86
N ARG A 98 -19.26 -16.10 -0.80
CA ARG A 98 -20.23 -16.36 -1.89
C ARG A 98 -21.32 -15.31 -1.85
N LEU A 99 -21.54 -14.63 -2.99
CA LEU A 99 -22.55 -13.58 -3.11
C LEU A 99 -23.95 -14.20 -3.13
N ALA A 100 -24.90 -13.58 -2.41
CA ALA A 100 -26.28 -14.04 -2.44
C ALA A 100 -26.86 -13.95 -3.87
N GLY A 101 -27.46 -15.03 -4.36
CA GLY A 101 -28.10 -15.08 -5.68
C GLY A 101 -27.13 -15.10 -6.88
N SER A 102 -25.84 -15.36 -6.66
CA SER A 102 -24.84 -15.50 -7.73
C SER A 102 -23.95 -16.72 -7.49
N ASP A 103 -23.35 -17.25 -8.56
CA ASP A 103 -22.27 -18.23 -8.47
C ASP A 103 -20.88 -17.58 -8.34
N THR A 104 -20.84 -16.26 -8.14
CA THR A 104 -19.61 -15.51 -7.94
C THR A 104 -19.20 -15.53 -6.47
N ALA A 105 -17.90 -15.67 -6.22
CA ALA A 105 -17.30 -15.48 -4.90
C ALA A 105 -16.27 -14.36 -4.93
N VAL A 106 -16.09 -13.69 -3.80
CA VAL A 106 -15.10 -12.63 -3.61
C VAL A 106 -14.18 -13.03 -2.48
N LEU A 107 -12.87 -12.95 -2.73
CA LEU A 107 -11.88 -13.32 -1.74
C LEU A 107 -11.69 -12.20 -0.72
N VAL A 108 -12.00 -12.46 0.55
CA VAL A 108 -11.82 -11.50 1.64
C VAL A 108 -10.68 -11.96 2.52
N ILE A 109 -9.65 -11.12 2.66
CA ILE A 109 -8.57 -11.34 3.63
C ILE A 109 -9.12 -10.98 5.02
N ARG A 110 -9.47 -12.00 5.81
CA ARG A 110 -10.07 -11.78 7.15
C ARG A 110 -9.07 -11.29 8.18
N GLY A 111 -7.80 -11.65 8.00
CA GLY A 111 -6.76 -11.26 8.94
C GLY A 111 -5.49 -12.06 8.74
N TRP A 112 -4.57 -11.77 9.65
CA TRP A 112 -3.23 -12.34 9.74
C TRP A 112 -3.12 -13.12 11.05
N VAL A 113 -2.53 -14.31 11.00
CA VAL A 113 -2.24 -15.14 12.18
C VAL A 113 -0.77 -15.51 12.21
N TYR A 114 -0.25 -15.82 13.40
CA TYR A 114 1.09 -16.41 13.49
C TYR A 114 1.12 -17.73 12.72
N SER A 115 2.24 -17.99 12.07
CA SER A 115 2.46 -19.26 11.42
C SER A 115 2.60 -20.33 12.51
N PRO A 116 2.06 -21.53 12.32
CA PRO A 116 2.10 -22.59 13.32
C PRO A 116 3.50 -23.19 13.56
N ASP A 117 4.54 -22.69 12.86
CA ASP A 117 5.90 -23.24 12.78
C ASP A 117 6.91 -22.51 13.66
#